data_AF-A0A947Y6B4-F1
#
_entry.id   AF-A0A947Y6B4-F1
#
_cell.length_a   1.000
_cell.length_b   1.000
_cell.length_c   1.000
_cell.angle_alpha   90.00
_cell.angle_beta   90.00
_cell.angle_gamma   90.00
#
_symmetry.space_group_name_H-M   'P 1'
#
loop_
_entity.id
_entity.type
_entity.pdbx_description
1 polymer ?
#
loop_
_entity_poly.entity_id
_entity_poly.type
_entity_poly.pdbx_seq_one_letter_code
_entity_poly.pdbx_strand_id
1 'polypeptide(L)'
;MAADAYAHCAALTRDQWAWEFLRRNPDYRHDYQAFITIWRALEADYGAPPKRDFSRWKQDPRAYGPLPGDAELAAPRGDLCTVDDDRVLLECWMGAKWGFHKFPLDPARTAPAPDELSWRPPPQPDTHADAPYRLDLTFDLSLPLSPQLEAAKFRLVSRAAELRRQGLAAPKTVANQRARWTTMLRLLDGAAEPDADSTELLDEARALVAGGYREILRLAEVGAKTA
;
A
#
# COMPACT_ATOMS: atom_id res chain seq x y z
N MET A 1 32.26 3.81 11.50
CA MET A 1 31.00 3.15 11.89
C MET A 1 29.98 3.51 10.82
N ALA A 2 29.60 2.58 9.94
CA ALA A 2 28.56 2.86 8.97
C ALA A 2 27.25 3.12 9.72
N ALA A 3 26.57 4.22 9.42
CA ALA A 3 25.23 4.46 9.96
C ALA A 3 24.33 3.26 9.60
N ASP A 4 23.56 2.77 10.57
CA ASP A 4 22.59 1.70 10.30
C ASP A 4 21.55 2.22 9.31
N ALA A 5 21.63 1.76 8.06
CA ALA A 5 20.76 2.18 6.96
C ALA A 5 19.27 1.94 7.25
N TYR A 6 18.95 1.07 8.22
CA TYR A 6 17.59 0.71 8.62
C TYR A 6 17.18 1.31 9.96
N ALA A 7 17.97 2.20 10.57
CA ALA A 7 17.62 2.86 11.84
C ALA A 7 16.27 3.59 11.76
N HIS A 8 15.93 4.15 10.59
CA HIS A 8 14.66 4.83 10.34
C HIS A 8 13.43 3.90 10.49
N CYS A 9 13.59 2.59 10.28
CA CYS A 9 12.52 1.59 10.45
C CYS A 9 11.93 1.57 11.87
N ALA A 10 12.70 2.02 12.87
CA ALA A 10 12.26 2.08 14.26
C ALA A 10 11.03 2.99 14.48
N ALA A 11 10.87 4.02 13.65
CA ALA A 11 9.85 5.05 13.81
C ALA A 11 8.76 5.03 12.72
N LEU A 12 8.82 4.08 11.77
CA LEU A 12 7.87 4.08 10.65
C LEU A 12 6.44 3.81 11.12
N THR A 13 5.53 4.63 10.59
CA THR A 13 4.08 4.43 10.69
C THR A 13 3.61 3.30 9.78
N ARG A 14 2.33 2.92 9.89
CA ARG A 14 1.68 1.97 8.98
C ARG A 14 1.89 2.34 7.51
N ASP A 15 1.65 3.61 7.20
CA ASP A 15 1.68 4.12 5.83
C ASP A 15 3.10 4.17 5.28
N GLN A 16 4.07 4.52 6.12
CA GLN A 16 5.47 4.49 5.76
C GLN A 16 5.99 3.06 5.55
N TRP A 17 5.50 2.07 6.31
CA TRP A 17 5.80 0.66 6.03
C TRP A 17 5.26 0.23 4.68
N ALA A 18 4.02 0.56 4.34
CA ALA A 18 3.46 0.29 3.02
C ALA A 18 4.30 0.94 1.90
N TRP A 19 4.75 2.18 2.12
CA TRP A 19 5.65 2.89 1.20
C TRP A 19 7.00 2.20 1.01
N GLU A 20 7.65 1.72 2.07
CA GLU A 20 8.97 1.06 1.95
C GLU A 20 8.91 -0.19 1.05
N PHE A 21 7.81 -0.93 1.05
CA PHE A 21 7.61 -2.04 0.12
C PHE A 21 7.27 -1.55 -1.30
N LEU A 22 6.33 -0.61 -1.44
CA LEU A 22 5.95 -0.09 -2.77
C LEU A 22 7.12 0.56 -3.51
N ARG A 23 7.95 1.37 -2.84
CA ARG A 23 9.09 2.05 -3.49
C ARG A 23 10.18 1.10 -3.99
N ARG A 24 10.11 -0.19 -3.63
CA ARG A 24 10.97 -1.28 -4.12
C ARG A 24 10.33 -2.07 -5.26
N ASN A 25 9.07 -1.81 -5.59
CA ASN A 25 8.38 -2.47 -6.69
C ASN A 25 8.98 -2.02 -8.04
N PRO A 26 9.48 -2.95 -8.87
CA PRO A 26 10.09 -2.62 -10.16
C PRO A 26 9.08 -1.98 -11.12
N ASP A 27 7.83 -2.42 -11.11
CA ASP A 27 6.76 -1.88 -11.95
C ASP A 27 6.41 -0.46 -11.51
N TYR A 28 6.32 -0.20 -10.20
CA TYR A 28 6.11 1.17 -9.69
C TYR A 28 7.24 2.12 -10.10
N ARG A 29 8.50 1.65 -9.99
CA ARG A 29 9.67 2.45 -10.40
C ARG A 29 9.66 2.73 -11.89
N HIS A 30 9.35 1.73 -12.70
CA HIS A 30 9.22 1.88 -14.14
C HIS A 30 8.15 2.90 -14.51
N ASP A 31 6.94 2.71 -13.98
CA ASP A 31 5.81 3.61 -14.20
C ASP A 31 6.13 5.04 -13.73
N TYR A 32 6.73 5.19 -12.56
CA TYR A 32 7.12 6.50 -12.02
C TYR A 32 8.13 7.20 -12.94
N GLN A 33 9.11 6.47 -13.47
CA GLN A 33 10.09 7.02 -14.38
C GLN A 33 9.45 7.49 -15.70
N ALA A 34 8.52 6.71 -16.26
CA ALA A 34 7.76 7.09 -17.45
C ALA A 34 6.90 8.33 -17.16
N PHE A 35 6.14 8.30 -16.06
CA PHE A 35 5.30 9.38 -15.57
C PHE A 35 6.08 10.69 -15.40
N ILE A 36 7.18 10.69 -14.63
CA ILE A 36 7.92 11.91 -14.32
C ILE A 36 8.62 12.49 -15.55
N THR A 37 8.99 11.63 -16.52
CA THR A 37 9.54 12.07 -17.81
C THR A 37 8.50 12.84 -18.61
N ILE A 38 7.28 12.30 -18.72
CA ILE A 38 6.15 12.96 -19.39
C ILE A 38 5.80 14.26 -18.66
N TRP A 39 5.67 14.22 -17.34
CA TRP A 39 5.32 15.38 -16.52
C TRP A 39 6.31 16.53 -16.68
N ARG A 40 7.61 16.25 -16.63
CA ARG A 40 8.66 17.27 -16.82
C ARG A 40 8.66 17.85 -18.23
N ALA A 41 8.36 17.04 -19.26
CA ALA A 41 8.22 17.53 -20.62
C ALA A 41 7.02 18.49 -20.75
N LEU A 42 5.87 18.14 -20.17
CA LEU A 42 4.69 19.01 -20.11
C LEU A 42 4.99 20.32 -19.35
N GLU A 43 5.72 20.25 -18.23
CA GLU A 43 6.11 21.46 -17.49
C GLU A 43 7.10 22.33 -18.27
N ALA A 44 7.97 21.76 -19.10
CA ALA A 44 8.84 22.52 -19.98
C ALA A 44 8.04 23.24 -21.10
N ASP A 45 7.04 22.57 -21.67
CA ASP A 45 6.25 23.08 -22.79
C ASP A 45 5.21 24.14 -22.35
N TYR A 46 4.65 23.99 -21.15
CA TYR A 46 3.49 24.77 -20.69
C TYR A 46 3.71 25.48 -19.34
N GLY A 47 4.85 25.27 -18.68
CA GLY A 47 5.16 25.84 -17.38
C GLY A 47 4.63 25.05 -16.17
N ALA A 48 5.05 25.49 -14.99
CA ALA A 48 4.63 24.94 -13.70
C ALA A 48 3.61 25.86 -12.99
N PRO A 49 2.75 25.33 -12.11
CA PRO A 49 1.84 26.14 -11.30
C PRO A 49 2.62 27.17 -10.47
N PRO A 50 2.06 28.38 -10.24
CA PRO A 50 0.75 28.84 -10.70
C PRO A 50 0.73 29.41 -12.12
N LYS A 51 1.87 29.46 -12.84
CA LYS A 51 2.01 30.15 -14.14
C LYS A 51 1.76 29.25 -15.37
N ARG A 52 1.27 28.03 -15.14
CA ARG A 52 1.04 27.02 -16.19
C ARG A 52 -0.04 27.48 -17.17
N ASP A 53 0.22 27.34 -18.47
CA ASP A 53 -0.78 27.51 -19.51
C ASP A 53 -1.74 26.29 -19.53
N PHE A 54 -2.75 26.36 -18.66
CA PHE A 54 -3.68 25.26 -18.45
C PHE A 54 -4.57 24.98 -19.67
N SER A 55 -4.88 26.01 -20.46
CA SER A 55 -5.70 25.87 -21.67
C SER A 55 -4.99 25.02 -22.72
N ARG A 56 -3.69 25.23 -22.93
CA ARG A 56 -2.89 24.40 -23.84
C ARG A 56 -2.57 23.03 -23.26
N TRP A 57 -2.29 22.96 -21.96
CA TRP A 57 -2.03 21.69 -21.26
C TRP A 57 -3.18 20.69 -21.44
N LYS A 58 -4.45 21.13 -21.28
CA LYS A 58 -5.64 20.28 -21.44
C LYS A 58 -5.84 19.68 -22.84
N GLN A 59 -5.23 20.29 -23.85
CA GLN A 59 -5.32 19.83 -25.23
C GLN A 59 -4.23 18.79 -25.56
N ASP A 60 -3.21 18.66 -24.72
CA ASP A 60 -2.14 17.70 -24.93
C ASP A 60 -2.56 16.29 -24.48
N PRO A 61 -2.53 15.28 -25.37
CA PRO A 61 -2.88 13.91 -25.01
C PRO A 61 -1.96 13.32 -23.93
N ARG A 62 -0.71 13.79 -23.79
CA ARG A 62 0.24 13.35 -22.76
C ARG A 62 -0.19 13.74 -21.34
N ALA A 63 -1.10 14.70 -21.19
CA ALA A 63 -1.62 15.13 -19.89
C ALA A 63 -2.59 14.11 -19.25
N TYR A 64 -2.91 13.03 -19.95
CA TYR A 64 -3.91 12.06 -19.56
C TYR A 64 -3.33 10.65 -19.52
N GLY A 65 -3.85 9.83 -18.61
CA GLY A 65 -3.57 8.40 -18.60
C GLY A 65 -4.38 7.65 -19.68
N PRO A 66 -4.05 6.38 -19.94
CA PRO A 66 -3.00 5.59 -19.30
C PRO A 66 -1.59 6.01 -19.71
N LEU A 67 -0.58 5.51 -19.01
CA LEU A 67 0.81 5.64 -19.48
C LEU A 67 0.96 4.96 -20.86
N PRO A 68 1.89 5.43 -21.72
CA PRO A 68 2.11 4.80 -23.02
C PRO A 68 2.43 3.31 -22.88
N GLY A 69 1.59 2.47 -23.52
CA GLY A 69 1.74 1.01 -23.49
C GLY A 69 1.00 0.30 -22.35
N ASP A 70 0.42 1.05 -21.41
CA ASP A 70 -0.45 0.50 -20.38
C ASP A 70 -1.90 0.39 -20.85
N ALA A 71 -2.61 -0.58 -20.27
CA ALA A 71 -4.05 -0.69 -20.43
C ALA A 71 -4.78 0.34 -19.56
N GLU A 72 -6.03 0.65 -19.95
CA GLU A 72 -6.96 1.35 -19.08
C GLU A 72 -7.13 0.64 -17.73
N LEU A 73 -7.39 1.40 -16.66
CA LEU A 73 -7.64 0.81 -15.35
C LEU A 73 -8.95 0.02 -15.40
N ALA A 74 -8.87 -1.30 -15.27
CA ALA A 74 -10.03 -2.21 -15.38
C ALA A 74 -11.19 -1.88 -14.42
N ALA A 75 -10.89 -1.23 -13.29
CA ALA A 75 -11.87 -0.61 -12.40
C ALA A 75 -11.18 0.53 -11.66
N PRO A 76 -11.39 1.80 -12.05
CA PRO A 76 -10.87 2.90 -11.27
C PRO A 76 -11.58 2.93 -9.92
N ARG A 77 -10.88 2.53 -8.84
CA ARG A 77 -11.47 2.47 -7.50
C ARG A 77 -11.34 3.83 -6.80
N GLY A 78 -12.48 4.48 -6.58
CA GLY A 78 -12.61 5.82 -5.99
C GLY A 78 -12.64 6.93 -7.03
N ASP A 79 -12.90 8.16 -6.60
CA ASP A 79 -13.00 9.32 -7.50
C ASP A 79 -11.69 9.50 -8.27
N LEU A 80 -11.80 9.44 -9.59
CA LEU A 80 -10.77 9.91 -10.50
C LEU A 80 -11.08 11.34 -10.86
N CYS A 81 -10.06 12.20 -10.93
CA CYS A 81 -10.21 13.52 -11.52
C CYS A 81 -10.35 13.35 -13.04
N THR A 82 -11.57 13.11 -13.50
CA THR A 82 -11.95 13.16 -14.90
C THR A 82 -12.14 14.63 -15.31
N VAL A 83 -11.74 14.96 -16.53
CA VAL A 83 -12.16 16.21 -17.17
C VAL A 83 -13.49 16.01 -17.90
N ASP A 84 -14.06 17.08 -18.44
CA ASP A 84 -15.40 17.10 -19.06
C ASP A 84 -15.61 16.05 -20.18
N ASP A 85 -14.53 15.54 -20.79
CA ASP A 85 -14.55 14.48 -21.81
C ASP A 85 -14.15 13.08 -21.26
N ASP A 86 -14.38 12.81 -19.97
CA ASP A 86 -14.07 11.56 -19.25
C ASP A 86 -12.59 11.12 -19.19
N ARG A 87 -11.68 11.89 -19.80
CA ARG A 87 -10.22 11.62 -19.71
C ARG A 87 -9.71 11.82 -18.29
N VAL A 88 -8.84 10.93 -17.85
CA VAL A 88 -8.25 10.95 -16.50
C VAL A 88 -6.91 11.65 -16.54
N LEU A 89 -6.73 12.68 -15.70
CA LEU A 89 -5.43 13.35 -15.59
C LEU A 89 -4.33 12.35 -15.22
N LEU A 90 -3.16 12.47 -15.87
CA LEU A 90 -2.09 11.50 -15.80
C LEU A 90 -1.64 11.21 -14.35
N GLU A 91 -1.51 12.26 -13.52
CA GLU A 91 -1.16 12.13 -12.11
C GLU A 91 -2.22 11.40 -11.29
N CYS A 92 -3.50 11.58 -11.62
CA CYS A 92 -4.62 10.90 -10.96
C CYS A 92 -4.70 9.43 -11.37
N TRP A 93 -4.46 9.13 -12.65
CA TRP A 93 -4.35 7.76 -13.14
C TRP A 93 -3.21 7.02 -12.45
N MET A 94 -2.03 7.63 -12.38
CA MET A 94 -0.85 7.04 -11.73
C MET A 94 -1.08 6.86 -10.21
N GLY A 95 -1.69 7.85 -9.57
CA GLY A 95 -2.13 7.75 -8.18
C GLY A 95 -3.09 6.58 -7.98
N ALA A 96 -4.12 6.45 -8.80
CA ALA A 96 -5.10 5.38 -8.69
C ALA A 96 -4.51 3.98 -8.91
N LYS A 97 -3.63 3.78 -9.90
CA LYS A 97 -2.93 2.51 -10.15
C LYS A 97 -2.21 2.02 -8.89
N TRP A 98 -1.51 2.92 -8.21
CA TRP A 98 -0.64 2.60 -7.08
C TRP A 98 -1.25 2.84 -5.69
N GLY A 99 -2.47 3.38 -5.64
CA GLY A 99 -3.25 3.56 -4.42
C GLY A 99 -3.05 4.89 -3.71
N PHE A 100 -2.64 5.96 -4.39
CA PHE A 100 -2.55 7.32 -3.84
C PHE A 100 -3.77 8.18 -4.23
N HIS A 101 -4.18 9.07 -3.32
CA HIS A 101 -5.09 10.18 -3.62
C HIS A 101 -4.35 11.39 -4.22
N LYS A 102 -3.08 11.57 -3.86
CA LYS A 102 -2.24 12.70 -4.26
C LYS A 102 -1.26 12.31 -5.37
N PHE A 103 -0.47 13.30 -5.79
CA PHE A 103 0.61 13.16 -6.76
C PHE A 103 1.54 11.98 -6.38
N PRO A 104 1.92 11.10 -7.33
CA PRO A 104 2.80 9.97 -7.08
C PRO A 104 4.15 10.40 -6.50
N LEU A 105 4.64 9.68 -5.48
CA LEU A 105 5.91 10.01 -4.82
C LEU A 105 7.13 9.42 -5.56
N ASP A 106 8.27 10.10 -5.48
CA ASP A 106 9.52 9.57 -6.02
C ASP A 106 10.00 8.36 -5.20
N PRO A 107 10.22 7.17 -5.80
CA PRO A 107 10.67 5.96 -5.10
C PRO A 107 12.05 6.10 -4.42
N ALA A 108 12.84 7.11 -4.77
CA ALA A 108 14.09 7.45 -4.07
C ALA A 108 13.85 8.02 -2.66
N ARG A 109 12.64 8.51 -2.36
CA ARG A 109 12.31 9.09 -1.05
C ARG A 109 12.21 8.00 0.01
N THR A 110 12.98 8.15 1.08
CA THR A 110 12.93 7.26 2.25
C THR A 110 12.06 7.91 3.31
N ALA A 111 11.12 7.16 3.90
CA ALA A 111 10.24 7.61 4.99
C ALA A 111 9.62 9.02 4.79
N PRO A 112 8.83 9.27 3.72
CA PRO A 112 8.12 10.53 3.53
C PRO A 112 7.16 10.80 4.69
N ALA A 113 6.79 12.06 4.90
CA ALA A 113 5.92 12.41 6.01
C ALA A 113 4.52 11.78 5.84
N PRO A 114 3.83 11.41 6.93
CA PRO A 114 2.53 10.71 6.82
C PRO A 114 1.46 11.48 6.03
N ASP A 115 1.47 12.80 6.06
CA ASP A 115 0.53 13.67 5.32
C ASP A 115 0.79 13.68 3.80
N GLU A 116 2.00 13.31 3.37
CA GLU A 116 2.36 13.11 1.97
C GLU A 116 1.85 11.76 1.45
N LEU A 117 1.81 10.76 2.31
CA LEU A 117 1.33 9.41 2.05
C LEU A 117 -0.20 9.33 2.16
N SER A 118 -0.89 10.08 1.29
CA SER A 118 -2.35 10.04 1.22
C SER A 118 -2.82 8.82 0.43
N TRP A 119 -2.96 7.68 1.11
CA TRP A 119 -3.40 6.41 0.52
C TRP A 119 -4.90 6.35 0.29
N ARG A 120 -5.30 5.74 -0.83
CA ARG A 120 -6.65 5.25 -1.06
C ARG A 120 -6.93 4.07 -0.13
N PRO A 121 -8.16 3.91 0.38
CA PRO A 121 -8.55 2.73 1.12
C PRO A 121 -8.24 1.47 0.30
N PRO A 122 -7.51 0.48 0.86
CA PRO A 122 -7.21 -0.74 0.14
C PRO A 122 -8.52 -1.47 -0.18
N PRO A 123 -8.62 -2.13 -1.34
CA PRO A 123 -9.81 -2.91 -1.69
C PRO A 123 -10.07 -4.00 -0.65
N GLN A 124 -11.28 -4.52 -0.52
CA GLN A 124 -11.44 -5.78 0.22
C GLN A 124 -10.66 -6.88 -0.51
N PRO A 125 -9.90 -7.72 0.20
CA PRO A 125 -9.20 -8.82 -0.44
C PRO A 125 -10.25 -9.83 -0.94
N ASP A 126 -10.10 -10.27 -2.18
CA ASP A 126 -10.89 -11.38 -2.73
C ASP A 126 -10.38 -12.74 -2.22
N THR A 127 -9.22 -12.75 -1.56
CA THR A 127 -8.53 -13.95 -1.07
C THR A 127 -8.89 -14.25 0.38
N HIS A 128 -9.08 -15.54 0.68
CA HIS A 128 -9.29 -16.01 2.05
C HIS A 128 -8.04 -15.79 2.93
N ALA A 129 -8.26 -15.55 4.22
CA ALA A 129 -7.19 -15.53 5.20
C ALA A 129 -6.44 -16.87 5.26
N ASP A 130 -5.13 -16.84 5.49
CA ASP A 130 -4.32 -18.04 5.64
C ASP A 130 -4.90 -18.95 6.74
N ALA A 131 -4.75 -20.27 6.55
CA ALA A 131 -5.29 -21.29 7.44
C ALA A 131 -5.11 -21.02 8.95
N PRO A 132 -3.93 -20.62 9.47
CA PRO A 132 -3.81 -20.34 10.91
C PRO A 132 -4.64 -19.13 11.38
N TYR A 133 -4.84 -18.13 10.52
CA TYR A 133 -5.57 -16.89 10.82
C TYR A 133 -7.06 -16.95 10.46
N ARG A 134 -7.52 -18.05 9.87
CA ARG A 134 -8.94 -18.25 9.51
C ARG A 134 -9.75 -18.76 10.71
N LEU A 135 -10.93 -18.18 10.90
CA LEU A 135 -11.94 -18.64 11.84
C LEU A 135 -13.32 -18.52 11.19
N ASP A 136 -14.02 -19.64 11.03
CA ASP A 136 -15.36 -19.66 10.48
C ASP A 136 -16.40 -19.53 11.61
N LEU A 137 -17.37 -18.62 11.45
CA LEU A 137 -18.43 -18.36 12.41
C LEU A 137 -19.79 -18.59 11.74
N THR A 138 -20.59 -19.46 12.34
CA THR A 138 -21.95 -19.76 11.87
C THR A 138 -22.98 -19.02 12.71
N PHE A 139 -23.93 -18.37 12.05
CA PHE A 139 -25.07 -17.69 12.69
C PHE A 139 -26.37 -18.40 12.31
N ASP A 140 -27.19 -18.68 13.30
CA ASP A 140 -28.57 -19.14 13.10
C ASP A 140 -29.48 -17.92 12.98
N LEU A 141 -29.90 -17.63 11.75
CA LEU A 141 -30.73 -16.47 11.44
C LEU A 141 -32.19 -16.62 11.91
N SER A 142 -32.58 -17.80 12.41
CA SER A 142 -33.88 -17.99 13.06
C SER A 142 -33.91 -17.49 14.51
N LEU A 143 -32.75 -17.19 15.09
CA LEU A 143 -32.59 -16.72 16.47
C LEU A 143 -32.14 -15.25 16.54
N PRO A 144 -32.34 -14.55 17.68
CA PRO A 144 -31.82 -13.19 17.86
C PRO A 144 -30.31 -13.11 17.62
N LEU A 145 -29.85 -12.10 16.88
CA LEU A 145 -28.45 -11.96 16.49
C LEU A 145 -27.55 -11.49 17.64
N SER A 146 -28.03 -10.63 18.54
CA SER A 146 -27.18 -10.02 19.57
C SER A 146 -26.46 -11.04 20.48
N PRO A 147 -27.13 -12.09 21.02
CA PRO A 147 -26.43 -13.12 21.78
C PRO A 147 -25.38 -13.90 20.95
N GLN A 148 -25.66 -14.10 19.67
CA GLN A 148 -24.75 -14.81 18.75
C GLN A 148 -23.51 -13.96 18.45
N LEU A 149 -23.67 -12.64 18.30
CA LEU A 149 -22.56 -11.70 18.08
C LEU A 149 -21.62 -11.65 19.30
N GLU A 150 -22.15 -11.62 20.52
CA GLU A 150 -21.32 -11.66 21.73
C GLU A 150 -20.56 -12.98 21.85
N ALA A 151 -21.21 -14.12 21.54
CA ALA A 151 -20.53 -15.41 21.50
C ALA A 151 -19.43 -15.47 20.41
N ALA A 152 -19.70 -14.92 19.23
CA ALA A 152 -18.75 -14.81 18.14
C ALA A 152 -17.54 -13.95 18.53
N LYS A 153 -17.76 -12.80 19.18
CA LYS A 153 -16.70 -11.94 19.72
C LYS A 153 -15.82 -12.68 20.72
N PHE A 154 -16.41 -13.43 21.64
CA PHE A 154 -15.66 -14.23 22.60
C PHE A 154 -14.78 -15.29 21.91
N ARG A 155 -15.32 -15.99 20.91
CA ARG A 155 -14.57 -16.95 20.10
C ARG A 155 -13.40 -16.30 19.36
N LEU A 156 -13.62 -15.12 18.77
CA LEU A 156 -12.58 -14.37 18.06
C LEU A 156 -11.43 -13.98 18.99
N VAL A 157 -11.73 -13.41 20.16
CA VAL A 157 -10.72 -13.03 21.17
C VAL A 157 -9.97 -14.25 21.69
N SER A 158 -10.67 -15.36 21.94
CA SER A 158 -10.07 -16.62 22.41
C SER A 158 -9.12 -17.21 21.38
N ARG A 159 -9.52 -17.23 20.10
CA ARG A 159 -8.67 -17.71 19.00
C ARG A 159 -7.43 -16.84 18.84
N ALA A 160 -7.57 -15.51 18.91
CA ALA A 160 -6.41 -14.61 18.86
C ALA A 160 -5.44 -14.85 20.04
N ALA A 161 -5.94 -15.16 21.23
CA ALA A 161 -5.11 -15.53 22.38
C ALA A 161 -4.40 -16.88 22.21
N GLU A 162 -5.08 -17.86 21.62
CA GLU A 162 -4.51 -19.16 21.27
C GLU A 162 -3.35 -19.03 20.28
N LEU A 163 -3.56 -18.28 19.19
CA LEU A 163 -2.53 -18.03 18.17
C LEU A 163 -1.28 -17.38 18.76
N ARG A 164 -1.46 -16.41 19.67
CA ARG A 164 -0.33 -15.79 20.39
C ARG A 164 0.46 -16.79 21.24
N ARG A 165 -0.22 -17.73 21.90
CA ARG A 165 0.45 -18.79 22.68
C ARG A 165 1.21 -19.78 21.79
N GLN A 166 0.79 -19.93 20.52
CA GLN A 166 1.48 -20.72 19.50
C GLN A 166 2.62 -19.96 18.81
N GLY A 167 2.93 -18.73 19.24
CA GLY A 167 4.00 -17.92 18.66
C GLY A 167 3.59 -17.12 17.42
N LEU A 168 2.32 -17.14 17.04
CA LEU A 168 1.82 -16.37 15.89
C LEU A 168 1.44 -14.94 16.31
N ALA A 169 1.88 -13.97 15.50
CA ALA A 169 1.52 -12.57 15.70
C ALA A 169 0.05 -12.31 15.32
N ALA A 170 -0.87 -12.48 16.27
CA ALA A 170 -2.30 -12.28 16.09
C ALA A 170 -2.90 -11.35 17.17
N PRO A 171 -3.48 -10.19 16.79
CA PRO A 171 -3.49 -9.60 15.45
C PRO A 171 -2.10 -9.10 15.03
N LYS A 172 -1.87 -8.99 13.71
CA LYS A 172 -0.69 -8.29 13.18
C LYS A 172 -0.81 -6.80 13.52
N THR A 173 0.27 -6.20 14.00
CA THR A 173 0.36 -4.76 14.26
C THR A 173 1.71 -4.25 13.76
N VAL A 174 1.83 -2.95 13.47
CA VAL A 174 3.12 -2.37 13.10
C VAL A 174 4.19 -2.68 14.15
N ALA A 175 3.83 -2.57 15.44
CA ALA A 175 4.76 -2.83 16.53
C ALA A 175 5.32 -4.27 16.53
N ASN A 176 4.46 -5.28 16.31
CA ASN A 176 4.91 -6.68 16.33
C ASN A 176 5.47 -7.18 15.00
N GLN A 177 5.21 -6.48 13.88
CA GLN A 177 5.76 -6.82 12.57
C GLN A 177 7.05 -6.08 12.24
N ARG A 178 7.36 -4.97 12.94
CA ARG A 178 8.51 -4.11 12.65
C ARG A 178 9.81 -4.88 12.42
N ALA A 179 10.19 -5.76 13.36
CA ALA A 179 11.45 -6.49 13.25
C ALA A 179 11.47 -7.42 12.02
N ARG A 180 10.36 -8.14 11.78
CA ARG A 180 10.18 -9.02 10.61
C ARG A 180 10.28 -8.22 9.31
N TRP A 181 9.57 -7.10 9.20
CA TRP A 181 9.61 -6.26 8.01
C TRP A 181 10.96 -5.60 7.78
N THR A 182 11.68 -5.19 8.82
CA THR A 182 13.06 -4.71 8.66
C THR A 182 13.96 -5.79 8.06
N THR A 183 13.85 -7.03 8.53
CA THR A 183 14.60 -8.16 7.95
C THR A 183 14.22 -8.39 6.49
N MET A 184 12.93 -8.34 6.15
CA MET A 184 12.45 -8.43 4.77
C MET A 184 13.06 -7.34 3.87
N LEU A 185 13.10 -6.08 4.33
CA LEU A 185 13.73 -4.99 3.56
C LEU A 185 15.23 -5.24 3.35
N ARG A 186 15.94 -5.73 4.36
CA ARG A 186 17.36 -6.09 4.26
C ARG A 186 17.60 -7.19 3.23
N LEU A 187 16.75 -8.20 3.19
CA LEU A 187 16.82 -9.28 2.20
C LEU A 187 16.53 -8.76 0.78
N LEU A 188 15.50 -7.91 0.62
CA LEU A 188 15.18 -7.29 -0.67
C LEU A 188 16.32 -6.42 -1.21
N ASP A 189 17.03 -5.72 -0.32
CA ASP A 189 18.15 -4.83 -0.68
C ASP A 189 19.50 -5.56 -0.81
N GLY A 190 19.55 -6.89 -0.58
CA GLY A 190 20.79 -7.67 -0.60
C GLY A 190 21.74 -7.37 0.57
N ALA A 191 21.25 -6.76 1.64
CA ALA A 191 22.01 -6.41 2.84
C ALA A 191 22.08 -7.55 3.88
N ALA A 192 21.52 -8.72 3.56
CA ALA A 192 21.61 -9.95 4.34
C ALA A 192 21.73 -11.14 3.38
N GLU A 193 22.62 -12.08 3.69
CA GLU A 193 22.77 -13.33 2.94
C GLU A 193 21.58 -14.24 3.20
N PRO A 194 20.92 -14.77 2.16
CA PRO A 194 19.80 -15.68 2.33
C PRO A 194 20.29 -17.04 2.85
N ASP A 195 19.71 -17.49 3.95
CA ASP A 195 19.70 -18.90 4.35
C ASP A 195 18.37 -19.58 3.98
N ALA A 196 18.20 -20.86 4.34
CA ALA A 196 17.00 -21.63 4.02
C ALA A 196 15.72 -20.97 4.59
N ASP A 197 15.78 -20.48 5.83
CA ASP A 197 14.66 -19.80 6.51
C ASP A 197 14.40 -18.41 5.93
N SER A 198 15.43 -17.76 5.39
CA SER A 198 15.33 -16.44 4.73
C SER A 198 14.70 -16.50 3.34
N THR A 199 14.63 -17.68 2.71
CA THR A 199 14.05 -17.84 1.37
C THR A 199 12.54 -17.62 1.39
N GLU A 200 11.82 -18.27 2.31
CA GLU A 200 10.38 -18.05 2.50
C GLU A 200 10.09 -16.58 2.87
N LEU A 201 10.93 -16.01 3.74
CA LEU A 201 10.79 -14.61 4.16
C LEU A 201 11.01 -13.63 3.00
N LEU A 202 11.92 -13.93 2.09
CA LEU A 202 12.17 -13.14 0.88
C LEU A 202 11.00 -13.25 -0.11
N ASP A 203 10.40 -14.42 -0.26
CA ASP A 203 9.24 -14.59 -1.14
C ASP A 203 8.01 -13.84 -0.58
N GLU A 204 7.80 -13.87 0.74
CA GLU A 204 6.81 -13.00 1.39
C GLU A 204 7.12 -11.51 1.17
N ALA A 205 8.39 -11.11 1.28
CA ALA A 205 8.81 -9.74 1.04
C ALA A 205 8.50 -9.29 -0.40
N ARG A 206 8.76 -10.17 -1.38
CA ARG A 206 8.43 -9.95 -2.79
C ARG A 206 6.92 -9.85 -3.01
N ALA A 207 6.12 -10.64 -2.31
CA ALA A 207 4.67 -10.53 -2.38
C ALA A 207 4.15 -9.19 -1.83
N LEU A 208 4.74 -8.69 -0.74
CA LEU A 208 4.45 -7.34 -0.23
C LEU A 208 4.82 -6.27 -1.26
N VAL A 209 5.97 -6.39 -1.91
CA VAL A 209 6.41 -5.50 -2.99
C VAL A 209 5.43 -5.51 -4.17
N ALA A 210 5.02 -6.70 -4.65
CA ALA A 210 4.15 -6.86 -5.82
C ALA A 210 2.73 -6.29 -5.64
N GLY A 211 2.26 -6.11 -4.40
CA GLY A 211 0.95 -5.54 -4.12
C GLY A 211 0.45 -5.76 -2.69
N GLY A 212 1.06 -6.67 -1.94
CA GLY A 212 0.70 -6.99 -0.57
C GLY A 212 0.95 -5.85 0.42
N TYR A 213 1.69 -4.79 0.05
CA TYR A 213 1.79 -3.56 0.86
C TYR A 213 0.41 -2.95 1.20
N ARG A 214 -0.61 -3.22 0.37
CA ARG A 214 -2.01 -2.82 0.64
C ARG A 214 -2.61 -3.54 1.85
N GLU A 215 -2.12 -4.73 2.21
CA GLU A 215 -2.48 -5.43 3.46
C GLU A 215 -1.99 -4.67 4.70
N ILE A 216 -0.83 -4.01 4.60
CA ILE A 216 -0.30 -3.19 5.69
C ILE A 216 -1.24 -2.01 5.96
N LEU A 217 -1.80 -1.40 4.92
CA LEU A 217 -2.77 -0.30 5.03
C LEU A 217 -4.08 -0.70 5.74
N ARG A 218 -4.40 -2.01 5.80
CA ARG A 218 -5.57 -2.51 6.54
C ARG A 218 -5.34 -2.65 8.04
N LEU A 219 -4.10 -2.57 8.51
CA LEU A 219 -3.82 -2.61 9.93
C LEU A 219 -4.38 -1.35 10.61
N ALA A 220 -4.85 -1.51 11.85
CA ALA A 220 -5.30 -0.38 12.65
C ALA A 220 -4.14 0.59 12.88
N GLU A 221 -4.39 1.89 12.68
CA GLU A 221 -3.49 2.92 13.17
C GLU A 221 -3.47 2.90 14.69
N VAL A 222 -2.28 3.00 15.28
CA VAL A 222 -2.13 3.15 16.73
C VAL A 222 -2.78 4.47 17.12
N GLY A 223 -4.02 4.41 17.65
CA GLY A 223 -4.80 5.60 18.02
C GLY A 223 -6.24 5.62 17.47
N ALA A 224 -6.60 4.71 16.56
CA ALA A 224 -7.99 4.54 16.16
C ALA A 224 -8.78 3.96 17.34
N LYS A 225 -9.38 4.86 18.15
CA LYS A 225 -10.49 4.49 19.04
C LYS A 225 -11.51 3.79 18.15
N THR A 226 -11.71 2.51 18.38
CA THR A 226 -12.90 1.80 17.89
C THR A 226 -14.10 2.56 18.40
N ALA A 227 -14.82 3.21 17.48
CA ALA A 227 -16.15 3.76 17.74
C ALA A 227 -17.13 2.62 18.01
#